data_AF-A0A0Q4NAA1-F1
#
_entry.id   AF-A0A0Q4NAA1-F1
#
_cell.length_a   1.000
_cell.length_b   1.000
_cell.length_c   1.000
_cell.angle_alpha   90.00
_cell.angle_beta   90.00
_cell.angle_gamma   90.00
#
_symmetry.space_group_name_H-M   'P 1'
#
loop_
_entity.id
_entity.type
_entity.pdbx_description
1 polymer ?
#
loop_
_entity_poly.entity_id
_entity_poly.type
_entity_poly.pdbx_seq_one_letter_code
_entity_poly.pdbx_strand_id
1 'polypeptide(L)'
;MTDAPLIATAPLASANRGSSILDALNQASLKYIRYCEGSVRVKIERKGFPYVCRHFKIRAYESTEKALNAAIAWRNAEHMRIFGYPVSEKIYQLGSRRVSQVKFDPVSGEELAQLPAGLSYSFHRGALLYIVVSFQVDGRPSKRRFSIKSLGMATAIEEAKKFRLGIFSECGRL
;
A
#
# COMPACT_ATOMS: atom_id res chain seq x y z
N MET A 1 -0.44 -22.33 66.05
CA MET A 1 -0.03 -23.14 64.88
C MET A 1 -0.97 -22.74 63.75
N THR A 2 -0.45 -21.95 62.82
CA THR A 2 -1.19 -21.15 61.84
C THR A 2 -1.22 -21.87 60.50
N ASP A 3 -2.42 -22.22 60.04
CA ASP A 3 -2.65 -22.79 58.71
C ASP A 3 -2.40 -21.75 57.62
N ALA A 4 -1.51 -22.08 56.69
CA ALA A 4 -1.19 -21.28 55.52
C ALA A 4 -2.24 -21.49 54.42
N PRO A 5 -2.66 -20.44 53.68
CA PRO A 5 -3.66 -20.57 52.63
C PRO A 5 -3.06 -21.15 51.34
N LEU A 6 -3.84 -22.04 50.70
CA LEU A 6 -3.62 -22.61 49.37
C LEU A 6 -3.55 -21.49 48.32
N ILE A 7 -2.37 -21.30 47.72
CA ILE A 7 -2.20 -20.45 46.54
C ILE A 7 -2.72 -21.22 45.31
N ALA A 8 -3.82 -20.75 44.76
CA ALA A 8 -4.34 -21.19 43.47
C ALA A 8 -3.34 -20.81 42.37
N THR A 9 -2.69 -21.81 41.77
CA THR A 9 -1.89 -21.66 40.56
C THR A 9 -2.82 -21.49 39.35
N ALA A 10 -3.14 -20.24 39.04
CA ALA A 10 -3.70 -19.89 37.73
C ALA A 10 -2.67 -20.24 36.63
N PRO A 11 -3.09 -20.82 35.49
CA PRO A 11 -2.17 -21.05 34.39
C PRO A 11 -1.70 -19.69 33.85
N LEU A 12 -0.38 -19.53 33.75
CA LEU A 12 0.29 -18.43 33.06
C LEU A 12 -0.24 -18.38 31.62
N ALA A 13 -1.24 -17.53 31.38
CA ALA A 13 -1.59 -17.12 30.03
C ALA A 13 -0.35 -16.42 29.46
N SER A 14 0.36 -17.11 28.57
CA SER A 14 1.44 -16.57 27.76
C SER A 14 0.87 -15.42 26.93
N ALA A 15 0.91 -14.23 27.51
CA ALA A 15 0.69 -12.99 26.82
C ALA A 15 1.94 -12.73 25.98
N ASN A 16 1.99 -13.31 24.78
CA ASN A 16 2.87 -12.87 23.71
C ASN A 16 2.46 -11.45 23.29
N ARG A 17 2.86 -10.46 24.11
CA ARG A 17 2.84 -9.03 23.78
C ARG A 17 4.00 -8.78 22.84
N GLY A 18 3.77 -9.10 21.58
CA GLY A 18 4.72 -8.87 20.50
C GLY A 18 4.01 -8.97 19.16
N SER A 19 2.78 -8.44 19.06
CA SER A 19 2.14 -8.22 17.75
C SER A 19 2.94 -7.13 17.06
N SER A 20 4.01 -7.56 16.40
CA SER A 20 4.91 -6.71 15.66
C SER A 20 4.15 -6.08 14.50
N ILE A 21 4.62 -4.95 13.99
CA ILE A 21 4.11 -4.34 12.76
C ILE A 21 4.07 -5.36 11.59
N LEU A 22 4.88 -6.44 11.65
CA LEU A 22 4.86 -7.55 10.70
C LEU A 22 3.58 -8.39 10.79
N ASP A 23 2.98 -8.53 11.96
CA ASP A 23 1.75 -9.33 12.15
C ASP A 23 0.51 -8.62 11.58
N ALA A 24 0.47 -7.28 11.65
CA ALA A 24 -0.55 -6.47 10.98
C ALA A 24 -0.36 -6.42 9.45
N LEU A 25 0.89 -6.48 8.97
CA LEU A 25 1.20 -6.67 7.54
C LEU A 25 0.87 -8.11 7.06
N ASN A 26 0.79 -9.08 7.97
CA ASN A 26 0.49 -10.48 7.69
C ASN A 26 -0.99 -10.79 7.45
N GLN A 27 -1.93 -9.87 7.67
CA GLN A 27 -3.34 -10.08 7.28
C GLN A 27 -3.65 -9.62 5.86
N ALA A 28 -2.86 -8.70 5.28
CA ALA A 28 -2.86 -8.47 3.82
C ALA A 28 -2.08 -9.55 3.04
N SER A 29 -1.70 -10.64 3.71
CA SER A 29 -0.58 -11.54 3.34
C SER A 29 -0.74 -12.22 2.01
N LEU A 30 -1.96 -12.50 1.56
CA LEU A 30 -2.18 -13.29 0.35
C LEU A 30 -2.81 -12.52 -0.79
N LYS A 31 -3.03 -11.20 -0.66
CA LYS A 31 -3.49 -10.40 -1.79
C LYS A 31 -2.53 -10.57 -2.97
N TYR A 32 -3.10 -10.85 -4.15
CA TYR A 32 -2.37 -11.20 -5.38
C TYR A 32 -1.62 -12.54 -5.36
N ILE A 33 -1.69 -13.33 -4.29
CA ILE A 33 -1.01 -14.64 -4.17
C ILE A 33 -2.05 -15.76 -4.24
N ARG A 34 -1.74 -16.83 -4.97
CA ARG A 34 -2.55 -18.05 -5.03
C ARG A 34 -1.66 -19.28 -4.85
N TYR A 35 -2.13 -20.22 -4.03
CA TYR A 35 -1.55 -21.56 -3.96
C TYR A 35 -2.01 -22.37 -5.18
N CYS A 36 -1.07 -23.10 -5.78
CA CYS A 36 -1.32 -24.04 -6.86
C CYS A 36 -0.61 -25.36 -6.52
N GLU A 37 -1.00 -26.45 -7.16
CA GLU A 37 -0.31 -27.71 -6.99
C GLU A 37 1.18 -27.55 -7.37
N GLY A 38 2.08 -27.84 -6.43
CA GLY A 38 3.53 -27.72 -6.60
C GLY A 38 4.09 -26.30 -6.74
N SER A 39 3.29 -25.24 -6.58
CA SER A 39 3.78 -23.84 -6.75
C SER A 39 2.96 -22.78 -6.02
N VAL A 40 3.59 -21.63 -5.77
CA VAL A 40 2.92 -20.39 -5.36
C VAL A 40 2.93 -19.43 -6.53
N ARG A 41 1.78 -18.83 -6.86
CA ARG A 41 1.64 -17.90 -7.98
C ARG A 41 1.32 -16.50 -7.47
N VAL A 42 1.99 -15.49 -8.02
CA VAL A 42 1.64 -14.08 -7.81
C VAL A 42 1.02 -13.55 -9.09
N LYS A 43 -0.20 -13.02 -9.01
CA LYS A 43 -0.96 -12.41 -10.10
C LYS A 43 -1.42 -11.01 -9.69
N ILE A 44 -0.75 -9.98 -10.20
CA ILE A 44 -1.10 -8.57 -9.96
C ILE A 44 -1.85 -8.04 -11.18
N GLU A 45 -3.14 -7.76 -11.00
CA GLU A 45 -4.02 -7.27 -12.06
C GLU A 45 -4.81 -6.05 -11.56
N ARG A 46 -4.71 -4.93 -12.28
CA ARG A 46 -5.48 -3.71 -12.04
C ARG A 46 -5.85 -3.07 -13.37
N LYS A 47 -7.09 -2.59 -13.47
CA LYS A 47 -7.62 -1.94 -14.67
C LYS A 47 -6.72 -0.77 -15.10
N GLY A 48 -6.18 -0.85 -16.32
CA GLY A 48 -5.32 0.20 -16.89
C GLY A 48 -3.83 0.06 -16.60
N PHE A 49 -3.38 -1.01 -15.94
CA PHE A 49 -1.96 -1.29 -15.73
C PHE A 49 -1.54 -2.63 -16.36
N PRO A 50 -0.26 -2.81 -16.72
CA PRO A 50 0.25 -4.07 -17.27
C PRO A 50 -0.01 -5.23 -16.32
N TYR A 51 -0.47 -6.33 -16.89
CA TYR A 51 -0.65 -7.59 -16.20
C TYR A 51 0.71 -8.18 -15.80
N VAL A 52 0.91 -8.51 -14.53
CA VAL A 52 2.15 -9.17 -14.08
C VAL A 52 1.84 -10.46 -13.35
N CYS A 53 2.51 -11.54 -13.79
CA CYS A 53 2.35 -12.88 -13.23
C CYS A 53 3.72 -13.53 -13.05
N ARG A 54 3.94 -14.16 -11.89
CA ARG A 54 5.15 -14.94 -11.62
C ARG A 54 4.83 -16.20 -10.83
N HIS A 55 5.53 -17.28 -11.15
CA HIS A 55 5.40 -18.58 -10.51
C HIS A 55 6.64 -18.90 -9.67
N PHE A 56 6.41 -19.41 -8.46
CA PHE A 56 7.43 -19.85 -7.51
C PHE A 56 7.22 -21.36 -7.27
N LYS A 57 7.96 -22.19 -8.00
CA LYS A 57 7.84 -23.66 -7.91
C LYS A 57 8.41 -24.15 -6.58
N ILE A 58 7.66 -24.94 -5.81
CA ILE A 58 8.07 -25.41 -4.48
C ILE A 58 9.41 -26.15 -4.55
N ARG A 59 9.61 -26.99 -5.58
CA ARG A 59 10.85 -27.72 -5.81
C ARG A 59 12.10 -26.85 -5.94
N ALA A 60 11.96 -25.59 -6.38
CA ALA A 60 13.07 -24.66 -6.54
C ALA A 60 13.40 -23.89 -5.26
N TYR A 61 12.54 -23.96 -4.24
CA TYR A 61 12.66 -23.24 -2.97
C TYR A 61 12.65 -24.18 -1.76
N GLU A 62 12.76 -25.50 -1.98
CA GLU A 62 12.79 -26.58 -0.98
C GLU A 62 11.48 -26.81 -0.20
N SER A 63 10.73 -25.75 0.14
CA SER A 63 9.47 -25.85 0.88
C SER A 63 8.42 -24.86 0.39
N THR A 64 7.15 -25.15 0.71
CA THR A 64 6.02 -24.25 0.41
C THR A 64 6.19 -22.90 1.10
N GLU A 65 6.69 -22.89 2.33
CA GLU A 65 6.92 -21.68 3.11
C GLU A 65 7.99 -20.78 2.48
N LYS A 66 9.12 -21.35 2.06
CA LYS A 66 10.19 -20.60 1.38
C LYS A 66 9.70 -20.05 0.03
N ALA A 67 8.93 -20.83 -0.73
CA ALA A 67 8.31 -20.36 -1.97
C ALA A 67 7.31 -19.22 -1.72
N LEU A 68 6.52 -19.30 -0.65
CA LEU A 68 5.58 -18.26 -0.24
C LEU A 68 6.30 -16.97 0.16
N ASN A 69 7.35 -17.06 0.98
CA ASN A 69 8.12 -15.90 1.42
C ASN A 69 8.79 -15.20 0.22
N ALA A 70 9.34 -15.96 -0.73
CA ALA A 70 9.86 -15.42 -1.98
C ALA A 70 8.76 -14.74 -2.82
N ALA A 71 7.57 -15.33 -2.89
CA ALA A 71 6.41 -14.76 -3.58
C ALA A 71 5.94 -13.45 -2.93
N ILE A 72 5.86 -13.38 -1.60
CA ILE A 72 5.50 -12.18 -0.84
C ILE A 72 6.52 -11.06 -1.08
N ALA A 73 7.81 -11.37 -0.96
CA ALA A 73 8.89 -10.40 -1.16
C ALA A 73 8.84 -9.82 -2.58
N TRP A 74 8.71 -10.69 -3.58
CA TRP A 74 8.60 -10.27 -4.98
C TRP A 74 7.33 -9.45 -5.24
N ARG A 75 6.17 -9.88 -4.73
CA ARG A 75 4.91 -9.13 -4.84
C ARG A 75 5.06 -7.72 -4.29
N ASN A 76 5.62 -7.59 -3.09
CA ASN A 76 5.74 -6.29 -2.42
C ASN A 76 6.67 -5.35 -3.22
N ALA A 77 7.81 -5.86 -3.68
CA ALA A 77 8.73 -5.10 -4.52
C ALA A 77 8.07 -4.67 -5.84
N GLU A 78 7.39 -5.60 -6.52
CA GLU A 78 6.77 -5.34 -7.82
C GLU A 78 5.57 -4.38 -7.69
N HIS A 79 4.76 -4.52 -6.64
CA HIS A 79 3.66 -3.61 -6.38
C HIS A 79 4.15 -2.20 -6.02
N MET A 80 5.20 -2.08 -5.22
CA MET A 80 5.87 -0.80 -4.96
C MET A 80 6.43 -0.19 -6.24
N ARG A 81 7.05 -0.99 -7.12
CA ARG A 81 7.62 -0.53 -8.39
C ARG A 81 6.55 -0.01 -9.35
N ILE A 82 5.44 -0.72 -9.51
CA ILE A 82 4.38 -0.38 -10.47
C ILE A 82 3.52 0.78 -9.94
N PHE A 83 3.16 0.74 -8.65
CA PHE A 83 2.14 1.63 -8.12
C PHE A 83 2.68 2.68 -7.13
N GLY A 84 3.88 2.49 -6.59
CA GLY A 84 4.52 3.45 -5.68
C GLY A 84 3.99 3.43 -4.24
N TYR A 85 3.26 2.39 -3.84
CA TYR A 85 2.72 2.22 -2.48
C TYR A 85 2.57 0.73 -2.11
N PRO A 86 2.51 0.39 -0.80
CA PRO A 86 2.53 -1.01 -0.35
C PRO A 86 1.21 -1.74 -0.64
N VAL A 87 1.26 -3.07 -0.62
CA VAL A 87 0.06 -3.90 -0.73
C VAL A 87 -0.79 -3.73 0.54
N SER A 88 -2.08 -3.48 0.37
CA SER A 88 -3.06 -3.39 1.46
C SER A 88 -4.38 -4.00 1.02
N GLU A 89 -5.11 -4.67 1.90
CA GLU A 89 -6.46 -5.16 1.63
C GLU A 89 -7.53 -4.08 1.80
N LYS A 90 -7.33 -3.16 2.73
CA LYS A 90 -8.30 -2.10 3.02
C LYS A 90 -8.14 -0.90 2.09
N ILE A 91 -6.89 -0.56 1.75
CA ILE A 91 -6.58 0.66 1.00
C ILE A 91 -6.22 0.36 -0.46
N TYR A 92 -6.90 1.05 -1.38
CA TYR A 92 -6.60 1.00 -2.80
C TYR A 92 -6.38 2.41 -3.33
N GLN A 93 -5.18 2.72 -3.82
CA GLN A 93 -5.01 3.99 -4.52
C GLN A 93 -5.72 3.96 -5.88
N LEU A 94 -6.45 5.02 -6.20
CA LEU A 94 -7.15 5.15 -7.47
C LEU A 94 -6.22 5.81 -8.50
N GLY A 95 -5.91 5.07 -9.56
CA GLY A 95 -5.18 5.63 -10.69
C GLY A 95 -6.04 6.64 -11.46
N SER A 96 -5.41 7.72 -11.94
CA SER A 96 -6.03 8.57 -12.96
C SER A 96 -6.04 7.82 -14.30
N ARG A 97 -7.13 7.84 -15.07
CA ARG A 97 -7.19 7.16 -16.38
C ARG A 97 -6.18 7.72 -17.42
N ARG A 98 -5.53 8.85 -17.12
CA ARG A 98 -4.64 9.60 -18.01
C ARG A 98 -3.26 9.84 -17.37
N VAL A 99 -2.70 8.84 -16.66
CA VAL A 99 -1.37 9.00 -15.99
C VAL A 99 -0.25 9.31 -16.99
N SER A 100 -0.34 8.81 -18.23
CA SER A 100 0.69 8.95 -19.26
C SER A 100 0.60 10.23 -20.10
N GLN A 101 -0.36 11.11 -19.83
CA GLN A 101 -0.47 12.36 -20.58
C GLN A 101 0.44 13.42 -19.94
N VAL A 102 1.33 13.97 -20.75
CA VAL A 102 2.04 15.22 -20.42
C VAL A 102 1.00 16.27 -20.10
N LYS A 103 1.22 17.01 -19.01
CA LYS A 103 0.31 18.05 -18.54
C LYS A 103 1.02 19.38 -18.57
N PHE A 104 0.29 20.42 -18.93
CA PHE A 104 0.81 21.77 -19.01
C PHE A 104 0.16 22.64 -17.95
N ASP A 105 0.91 23.60 -17.42
CA ASP A 105 0.36 24.66 -16.61
C ASP A 105 -0.53 25.55 -17.51
N PRO A 106 -1.81 25.74 -17.18
CA PRO A 106 -2.73 26.52 -18.02
C PRO A 106 -2.42 28.02 -18.04
N VAL A 107 -1.59 28.53 -17.11
CA VAL A 107 -1.22 29.94 -17.03
C VAL A 107 0.10 30.21 -17.75
N SER A 108 1.15 29.43 -17.44
CA SER A 108 2.48 29.63 -18.04
C SER A 108 2.69 28.88 -19.35
N GLY A 109 1.89 27.84 -19.62
CA GLY A 109 2.09 26.95 -20.77
C GLY A 109 3.26 25.98 -20.59
N GLU A 110 3.94 25.99 -19.45
CA GLU A 110 5.09 25.13 -19.19
C GLU A 110 4.65 23.69 -18.89
N GLU A 111 5.52 22.73 -19.22
CA GLU A 111 5.29 21.33 -18.89
C GLU A 111 5.38 21.09 -17.38
N LEU A 112 4.33 20.49 -16.81
CA LEU A 112 4.30 20.11 -15.41
C LEU A 112 5.12 18.83 -15.19
N ALA A 113 5.89 18.83 -14.11
CA ALA A 113 6.69 17.68 -13.71
C ALA A 113 5.85 16.39 -13.62
N GLN A 114 6.43 15.26 -14.01
CA GLN A 114 5.73 14.00 -13.94
C GLN A 114 5.49 13.61 -12.47
N LEU A 115 4.22 13.45 -12.10
CA LEU A 115 3.85 13.06 -10.75
C LEU A 115 4.06 11.55 -10.53
N PRO A 116 4.47 11.15 -9.31
CA PRO A 116 4.45 9.75 -8.89
C PRO A 116 3.09 9.09 -9.11
N ALA A 117 3.11 7.77 -9.34
CA ALA A 117 1.90 6.98 -9.53
C ALA A 117 0.86 7.21 -8.41
N GLY A 118 -0.39 7.42 -8.82
CA GLY A 118 -1.53 7.66 -7.93
C GLY A 118 -1.64 9.08 -7.37
N LEU A 119 -0.72 9.99 -7.69
CA LEU A 119 -0.92 11.42 -7.51
C LEU A 119 -1.50 12.04 -8.78
N SER A 120 -2.21 13.15 -8.63
CA SER A 120 -2.80 13.86 -9.77
C SER A 120 -2.87 15.36 -9.54
N TYR A 121 -2.62 16.12 -10.59
CA TYR A 121 -2.95 17.54 -10.65
C TYR A 121 -4.46 17.75 -10.72
N SER A 122 -4.97 18.67 -9.90
CA SER A 122 -6.34 19.16 -9.96
C SER A 122 -6.37 20.59 -10.44
N PHE A 123 -7.13 20.79 -11.51
CA PHE A 123 -7.39 22.08 -12.12
C PHE A 123 -8.81 22.52 -11.79
N HIS A 124 -9.03 23.82 -11.67
CA HIS A 124 -10.35 24.41 -11.56
C HIS A 124 -10.38 25.73 -12.31
N ARG A 125 -11.32 25.89 -13.25
CA ARG A 125 -11.48 27.08 -14.08
C ARG A 125 -10.16 27.53 -14.75
N GLY A 126 -9.38 26.58 -15.29
CA GLY A 126 -8.12 26.88 -15.94
C GLY A 126 -6.99 27.30 -15.00
N ALA A 127 -7.11 27.08 -13.68
CA ALA A 127 -6.02 27.29 -12.74
C ALA A 127 -5.59 25.97 -12.09
N LEU A 128 -4.28 25.78 -11.94
CA LEU A 128 -3.70 24.66 -11.22
C LEU A 128 -3.76 24.94 -9.71
N LEU A 129 -4.55 24.15 -8.97
CA LEU A 129 -4.83 24.45 -7.55
C LEU A 129 -4.24 23.46 -6.56
N TYR A 130 -4.32 22.15 -6.88
CA TYR A 130 -4.00 21.12 -5.90
C TYR A 130 -3.21 19.95 -6.50
N ILE A 131 -2.37 19.36 -5.66
CA ILE A 131 -1.97 17.95 -5.79
C ILE A 131 -3.00 17.10 -5.04
N VAL A 132 -3.49 16.04 -5.67
CA VAL A 132 -4.56 15.20 -5.14
C VAL A 132 -4.12 13.75 -5.05
N VAL A 133 -4.30 13.18 -3.86
CA VAL A 133 -4.19 11.75 -3.58
C VAL A 133 -5.61 11.18 -3.56
N SER A 134 -5.93 10.30 -4.52
CA SER A 134 -7.22 9.62 -4.58
C SER A 134 -7.06 8.17 -4.17
N PHE A 135 -7.88 7.69 -3.24
CA PHE A 135 -7.80 6.33 -2.72
C PHE A 135 -9.18 5.81 -2.33
N GLN A 136 -9.28 4.52 -2.05
CA GLN A 136 -10.44 3.89 -1.43
C GLN A 136 -9.99 3.25 -0.12
N VAL A 137 -10.83 3.37 0.90
CA VAL A 137 -10.70 2.62 2.16
C VAL A 137 -11.96 1.78 2.29
N ASP A 138 -11.80 0.46 2.36
CA ASP A 138 -12.91 -0.50 2.47
C ASP A 138 -13.99 -0.27 1.41
N GLY A 139 -13.56 -0.06 0.16
CA GLY A 139 -14.41 0.20 -1.01
C GLY A 139 -14.98 1.63 -1.10
N ARG A 140 -14.81 2.47 -0.08
CA ARG A 140 -15.32 3.85 -0.07
C ARG A 140 -14.29 4.80 -0.66
N PRO A 141 -14.60 5.56 -1.73
CA PRO A 141 -13.67 6.52 -2.32
C PRO A 141 -13.44 7.70 -1.38
N SER A 142 -12.17 8.06 -1.21
CA SER A 142 -11.69 9.20 -0.45
C SER A 142 -10.62 9.95 -1.24
N LYS A 143 -10.42 11.21 -0.91
CA LYS A 143 -9.39 12.04 -1.53
C LYS A 143 -8.83 13.04 -0.53
N ARG A 144 -7.52 13.27 -0.62
CA ARG A 144 -6.82 14.34 0.11
C ARG A 144 -6.24 15.32 -0.91
N ARG A 145 -6.41 16.61 -0.66
CA ARG A 145 -5.92 17.70 -1.51
C ARG A 145 -4.83 18.48 -0.78
N PHE A 146 -3.77 18.81 -1.49
CA PHE A 146 -2.63 19.61 -1.02
C PHE A 146 -2.58 20.87 -1.87
N SER A 147 -2.74 22.03 -1.23
CA SER A 147 -2.87 23.32 -1.91
C SER A 147 -1.53 23.83 -2.41
N ILE A 148 -1.43 24.02 -3.72
CA ILE A 148 -0.22 24.54 -4.37
C ILE A 148 -0.03 26.02 -4.01
N LYS A 149 -1.13 26.78 -3.90
CA LYS A 149 -1.08 28.20 -3.54
C LYS A 149 -0.48 28.45 -2.16
N SER A 150 -0.75 27.58 -1.18
CA SER A 150 -0.29 27.78 0.20
C SER A 150 1.05 27.11 0.49
N LEU A 151 1.35 25.97 -0.14
CA LEU A 151 2.57 25.19 0.15
C LEU A 151 3.69 25.42 -0.88
N GLY A 152 3.35 25.89 -2.09
CA GLY A 152 4.21 25.79 -3.26
C GLY A 152 4.18 24.39 -3.88
N MET A 153 4.55 24.31 -5.16
CA MET A 153 4.46 23.07 -5.95
C MET A 153 5.28 21.91 -5.34
N ALA A 154 6.56 22.15 -5.07
CA ALA A 154 7.48 21.13 -4.57
C ALA A 154 7.01 20.56 -3.22
N THR A 155 6.65 21.44 -2.28
CA THR A 155 6.16 21.06 -0.95
C THR A 155 4.83 20.31 -1.03
N ALA A 156 3.88 20.77 -1.87
CA ALA A 156 2.61 20.07 -2.05
C ALA A 156 2.80 18.65 -2.59
N ILE A 157 3.78 18.44 -3.49
CA ILE A 157 4.13 17.11 -3.99
C ILE A 157 4.74 16.25 -2.88
N GLU A 158 5.67 16.78 -2.10
CA GLU A 158 6.33 16.05 -1.01
C GLU A 158 5.33 15.66 0.10
N GLU A 159 4.45 16.57 0.52
CA GLU A 159 3.41 16.25 1.50
C GLU A 159 2.42 15.20 0.96
N ALA A 160 2.05 15.29 -0.33
CA ALA A 160 1.19 14.29 -0.95
C ALA A 160 1.86 12.91 -0.99
N LYS A 161 3.17 12.83 -1.27
CA LYS A 161 3.95 11.58 -1.21
C LYS A 161 3.97 11.02 0.21
N LYS A 162 4.25 11.85 1.22
CA LYS A 162 4.29 11.45 2.63
C LYS A 162 2.93 10.93 3.09
N PHE A 163 1.86 11.67 2.81
CA PHE A 163 0.50 11.24 3.14
C PHE A 163 0.15 9.92 2.46
N ARG A 164 0.43 9.79 1.16
CA ARG A 164 0.19 8.56 0.40
C ARG A 164 0.85 7.35 1.05
N LEU A 165 2.07 7.47 1.58
CA LEU A 165 2.73 6.36 2.27
C LEU A 165 2.20 6.19 3.71
N GLY A 166 1.89 7.30 4.39
CA GLY A 166 1.41 7.32 5.77
C GLY A 166 0.02 6.71 5.98
N ILE A 167 -0.91 6.84 5.03
CA ILE A 167 -2.26 6.26 5.17
C ILE A 167 -2.23 4.73 5.36
N PHE A 168 -1.21 4.05 4.81
CA PHE A 168 -1.04 2.62 4.96
C PHE A 168 -0.55 2.23 6.37
N SER A 169 0.13 3.15 7.06
CA SER A 169 0.62 2.98 8.42
C SER A 169 -0.48 3.20 9.47
N GLU A 170 -1.39 4.14 9.22
CA GLU A 170 -2.46 4.53 10.16
C GLU A 170 -3.66 3.58 10.10
N CYS A 171 -4.08 3.13 8.91
CA CYS A 171 -5.20 2.19 8.78
C CYS A 171 -4.82 0.73 9.09
N GLY A 172 -3.54 0.42 9.30
CA GLY A 172 -3.09 -0.87 9.85
C GLY A 172 -3.24 -0.97 11.38
N ARG A 173 -3.65 0.12 12.05
CA ARG A 173 -3.89 0.18 13.51
C ARG A 173 -5.38 0.20 13.89
N LEU A 174 -6.29 0.10 12.90
CA LEU A 174 -7.75 0.06 13.10
C LEU A 174 -8.30 -1.35 12.86
#